data_AF-A0A0D0AHM8-F1
#
_entry.id   AF-A0A0D0AHM8-F1
#
_cell.length_a   1.000
_cell.length_b   1.000
_cell.length_c   1.000
_cell.angle_alpha   90.00
_cell.angle_beta   90.00
_cell.angle_gamma   90.00
#
_symmetry.space_group_name_H-M   'P 1'
#
loop_
_entity.id
_entity.type
_entity.pdbx_description
1 polymer ?
#
loop_
_entity_poly.entity_id
_entity_poly.type
_entity_poly.pdbx_seq_one_letter_code
_entity_poly.pdbx_strand_id
1 'polypeptide(L)'
;CPLCDVRVVDMRDHVGHHILRALTNTLEEPPLKQEVGLTSPCGFCGCSGVPECTIRITVPSSGAPTWETGCKYKHLFRYGSVDSGSKNKPCRNLPLKCGLCHPVLPPQPGKSTCKAPVLAVEAVWRYNMAAHILDHHNEYAVPGQREAGVPLPMSVWKVMKLTDLEQSASHIP
;
A
#
# COMPACT_ATOMS: atom_id res chain seq x y z
N CYS A 1 -10.39 7.98 -14.47
CA CYS A 1 -10.50 7.51 -13.09
C CYS A 1 -11.90 6.93 -12.94
N PRO A 2 -12.08 5.68 -12.51
CA PRO A 2 -13.42 5.11 -12.31
C PRO A 2 -14.24 5.87 -11.25
N LEU A 3 -13.58 6.57 -10.32
CA LEU A 3 -14.24 7.23 -9.21
C LEU A 3 -14.78 8.62 -9.56
N CYS A 4 -14.12 9.35 -10.47
CA CYS A 4 -14.44 10.76 -10.77
C CYS A 4 -14.49 11.09 -12.27
N ASP A 5 -14.37 10.09 -13.16
CA ASP A 5 -14.36 10.21 -14.63
C ASP A 5 -13.27 11.11 -15.25
N VAL A 6 -12.31 11.61 -14.46
CA VAL A 6 -11.17 12.38 -14.98
C VAL A 6 -10.19 11.48 -15.73
N ARG A 7 -9.75 11.88 -16.93
CA ARG A 7 -8.67 11.19 -17.65
C ARG A 7 -7.33 11.57 -17.02
N VAL A 8 -6.59 10.57 -16.55
CA VAL A 8 -5.29 10.76 -15.89
C VAL A 8 -4.28 9.79 -16.47
N VAL A 9 -3.01 10.19 -16.48
CA VAL A 9 -1.90 9.38 -16.98
C VAL A 9 -1.48 8.35 -15.94
N ASP A 10 -1.36 8.76 -14.67
CA ASP A 10 -0.91 7.91 -13.58
C ASP A 10 -2.09 7.61 -12.64
N MET A 11 -2.80 6.51 -12.92
CA MET A 11 -4.01 6.17 -12.18
C MET A 11 -3.70 5.89 -10.69
N ARG A 12 -2.54 5.31 -10.40
CA ARG A 12 -2.12 4.99 -9.03
C ARG A 12 -1.91 6.25 -8.19
N ASP A 13 -1.24 7.24 -8.77
CA ASP A 13 -1.01 8.51 -8.10
C ASP A 13 -2.34 9.20 -7.79
N HIS A 14 -3.18 9.35 -8.82
CA HIS A 14 -4.49 10.00 -8.70
C HIS A 14 -5.46 9.28 -7.75
N VAL A 15 -5.65 7.96 -7.91
CA VAL A 15 -6.52 7.17 -7.02
C VAL A 15 -5.94 7.06 -5.61
N GLY A 16 -4.62 7.09 -5.47
CA GLY A 16 -3.97 7.14 -4.15
C GLY A 16 -4.39 8.37 -3.34
N HIS A 17 -4.55 9.53 -3.98
CA HIS A 17 -5.08 10.72 -3.31
C HIS A 17 -6.53 10.52 -2.85
N HIS A 18 -7.38 9.91 -3.69
CA HIS A 18 -8.75 9.59 -3.29
C HIS A 18 -8.81 8.64 -2.09
N ILE A 19 -7.95 7.61 -2.07
CA ILE A 19 -7.83 6.68 -0.94
C ILE A 19 -7.41 7.43 0.33
N LEU A 20 -6.40 8.30 0.26
CA LEU A 20 -5.93 9.05 1.43
C LEU A 20 -7.00 10.00 1.99
N ARG A 21 -7.75 10.68 1.12
CA ARG A 21 -8.86 11.54 1.54
C ARG A 21 -9.96 10.74 2.20
N ALA A 22 -10.36 9.61 1.61
CA ALA A 22 -11.33 8.70 2.20
C ALA A 22 -10.88 8.19 3.59
N LEU A 23 -9.61 7.80 3.74
CA LEU A 23 -9.07 7.31 5.02
C LEU A 23 -9.04 8.37 6.13
N THR A 24 -9.02 9.65 5.76
CA THR A 24 -9.00 10.79 6.69
C THR A 24 -10.36 11.48 6.81
N ASN A 25 -11.40 10.94 6.19
CA ASN A 25 -12.72 11.57 6.06
C ASN A 25 -12.65 13.00 5.47
N THR A 26 -11.67 13.26 4.61
CA THR A 26 -11.54 14.50 3.87
C THR A 26 -12.50 14.48 2.68
N LEU A 27 -13.29 15.55 2.54
CA LEU A 27 -14.26 15.66 1.46
C LEU A 27 -13.59 15.78 0.09
N GLU A 28 -14.24 15.19 -0.91
CA GLU A 28 -13.82 15.27 -2.31
C GLU A 28 -14.53 16.42 -3.01
N GLU A 29 -13.77 17.29 -3.67
CA GLU A 29 -14.29 18.41 -4.45
C GLU A 29 -13.72 18.37 -5.88
N PRO A 30 -14.55 18.11 -6.91
CA PRO A 30 -15.97 17.74 -6.83
C PRO A 30 -16.19 16.35 -6.19
N PRO A 31 -17.41 16.05 -5.70
CA PRO A 31 -17.72 14.73 -5.17
C PRO A 31 -17.45 13.61 -6.17
N LEU A 32 -17.01 12.46 -5.66
CA LEU A 32 -16.80 11.27 -6.47
C LEU A 32 -18.14 10.75 -6.99
N LYS A 33 -18.14 10.26 -8.23
CA LYS A 33 -19.27 9.52 -8.81
C LYS A 33 -19.42 8.14 -8.19
N GLN A 34 -18.32 7.58 -7.74
CA GLN A 34 -18.28 6.33 -6.99
C GLN A 34 -17.32 6.51 -5.82
N GLU A 35 -17.76 6.15 -4.62
CA GLU A 35 -16.92 6.19 -3.43
C GLU A 35 -15.76 5.20 -3.50
N VAL A 36 -14.69 5.51 -2.78
CA VAL A 36 -13.59 4.57 -2.54
C VAL A 36 -14.12 3.40 -1.72
N GLY A 37 -13.72 2.19 -2.07
CA GLY A 37 -14.09 0.98 -1.34
C GLY A 37 -13.57 1.01 0.10
N LEU A 38 -14.42 0.54 1.02
CA LEU A 38 -14.18 0.63 2.46
C LEU A 38 -13.11 -0.35 2.96
N THR A 39 -12.95 -1.50 2.30
CA THR A 39 -12.10 -2.60 2.76
C THR A 39 -10.97 -2.86 1.79
N SER A 40 -9.74 -2.50 2.15
CA SER A 40 -8.54 -2.72 1.33
C SER A 40 -8.71 -2.30 -0.14
N PRO A 41 -9.09 -1.03 -0.42
CA PRO A 41 -9.32 -0.56 -1.79
C PRO A 41 -8.10 -0.76 -2.69
N CYS A 42 -8.34 -1.10 -3.96
CA CYS A 42 -7.28 -1.25 -4.94
C CYS A 42 -6.57 0.09 -5.21
N GLY A 43 -5.24 0.11 -5.16
CA GLY A 43 -4.45 1.31 -5.47
C GLY A 43 -4.60 1.86 -6.90
N PHE A 44 -5.21 1.10 -7.83
CA PHE A 44 -5.46 1.55 -9.21
C PHE A 44 -6.89 1.97 -9.50
N CYS A 45 -7.89 1.35 -8.89
CA CYS A 45 -9.30 1.67 -9.19
C CYS A 45 -10.09 2.16 -7.99
N GLY A 46 -9.54 2.06 -6.78
CA GLY A 46 -10.18 2.43 -5.54
C GLY A 46 -11.29 1.48 -5.09
N CYS A 47 -11.67 0.48 -5.89
CA CYS A 47 -12.70 -0.49 -5.52
C CYS A 47 -12.16 -1.55 -4.56
N SER A 48 -13.05 -2.06 -3.71
CA SER A 48 -12.80 -3.18 -2.78
C SER A 48 -13.47 -4.47 -3.26
N GLY A 49 -12.96 -5.62 -2.84
CA GLY A 49 -13.62 -6.93 -3.06
C GLY A 49 -13.63 -7.44 -4.50
N VAL A 50 -12.86 -6.83 -5.41
CA VAL A 50 -12.76 -7.24 -6.82
C VAL A 50 -11.58 -8.23 -6.96
N PRO A 51 -11.81 -9.51 -7.30
CA PRO A 51 -10.75 -10.52 -7.36
C PRO A 51 -9.62 -10.17 -8.34
N GLU A 52 -9.95 -9.53 -9.47
CA GLU A 52 -8.96 -9.09 -10.45
C GLU A 52 -8.05 -7.99 -9.91
N CYS A 53 -8.48 -7.27 -8.88
CA CYS A 53 -7.70 -6.21 -8.24
C CYS A 53 -6.72 -6.73 -7.18
N THR A 54 -6.76 -8.02 -6.86
CA THR A 54 -5.71 -8.66 -6.06
C THR A 54 -4.36 -8.41 -6.71
N ILE A 55 -3.40 -8.01 -5.88
CA ILE A 55 -2.04 -7.70 -6.32
C ILE A 55 -1.07 -8.66 -5.65
N ARG A 56 -0.20 -9.28 -6.43
CA ARG A 56 0.85 -10.16 -5.93
C ARG A 56 2.20 -9.49 -6.12
N ILE A 57 3.08 -9.62 -5.14
CA ILE A 57 4.43 -9.07 -5.16
C ILE A 57 5.46 -10.17 -5.00
N THR A 58 6.53 -10.06 -5.78
CA THR A 58 7.71 -10.90 -5.72
C THR A 58 8.88 -10.01 -5.32
N VAL A 59 9.43 -10.26 -4.13
CA VAL A 59 10.57 -9.50 -3.60
C VAL A 59 11.82 -10.37 -3.69
N PRO A 60 12.68 -10.17 -4.71
CA PRO A 60 13.88 -10.98 -4.88
C PRO A 60 14.93 -10.64 -3.80
N SER A 61 15.86 -11.58 -3.56
CA SER A 61 17.01 -11.34 -2.67
C SER A 61 17.96 -10.25 -3.18
N SER A 62 17.90 -9.97 -4.49
CA SER A 62 18.69 -8.96 -5.18
C SER A 62 17.87 -8.41 -6.35
N GLY A 63 17.82 -7.09 -6.50
CA GLY A 63 17.07 -6.43 -7.57
C GLY A 63 15.78 -5.77 -7.10
N ALA A 64 15.06 -5.16 -8.03
CA ALA A 64 13.82 -4.45 -7.73
C ALA A 64 12.65 -5.44 -7.55
N PRO A 65 11.71 -5.18 -6.62
CA PRO A 65 10.47 -5.94 -6.53
C PRO A 65 9.66 -5.88 -7.82
N THR A 66 9.01 -6.98 -8.17
CA THR A 66 8.04 -7.05 -9.27
C THR A 66 6.65 -7.35 -8.72
N TRP A 67 5.62 -6.95 -9.46
CA TRP A 67 4.24 -7.13 -9.05
C TRP A 67 3.33 -7.45 -10.24
N GLU A 68 2.20 -8.08 -9.96
CA GLU A 68 1.18 -8.42 -10.95
C GLU A 68 -0.22 -8.17 -10.39
N THR A 69 -1.14 -7.73 -11.26
CA THR A 69 -2.57 -7.60 -10.96
C THR A 69 -3.39 -7.70 -12.25
N GLY A 70 -4.62 -8.18 -12.12
CA GLY A 70 -5.62 -8.21 -13.18
C GLY A 70 -6.41 -6.91 -13.34
N CYS A 71 -6.19 -5.90 -12.47
CA CYS A 71 -6.95 -4.66 -12.51
C CYS A 71 -6.89 -4.01 -13.89
N LYS A 72 -8.04 -3.74 -14.51
CA LYS A 72 -8.12 -3.11 -15.84
C LYS A 72 -7.52 -1.69 -15.88
N TYR A 73 -7.38 -1.05 -14.73
CA TYR A 73 -6.79 0.27 -14.57
C TYR A 73 -5.31 0.22 -14.17
N LYS A 74 -4.67 -0.96 -14.22
CA LYS A 74 -3.26 -1.11 -13.87
C LYS A 74 -2.39 -0.19 -14.72
N HIS A 75 -1.42 0.42 -14.05
CA HIS A 75 -0.41 1.28 -14.66
C HIS A 75 0.97 0.83 -14.21
N LEU A 76 1.91 0.70 -15.15
CA LEU A 76 3.28 0.30 -14.83
C LEU A 76 4.04 1.44 -14.18
N PHE A 77 4.76 1.15 -13.10
CA PHE A 77 5.58 2.14 -12.41
C PHE A 77 6.88 1.51 -11.91
N ARG A 78 7.90 2.35 -11.71
CA ARG A 78 9.18 1.93 -11.12
C ARG A 78 9.04 1.95 -9.60
N TYR A 79 9.19 0.77 -8.99
CA TYR A 79 8.96 0.58 -7.55
C TYR A 79 9.76 1.56 -6.68
N GLY A 80 11.08 1.65 -6.87
CA GLY A 80 11.93 2.53 -6.06
C GLY A 80 11.62 4.03 -6.24
N SER A 81 11.18 4.46 -7.43
CA SER A 81 10.77 5.85 -7.66
C SER A 81 9.50 6.20 -6.89
N VAL A 82 8.57 5.25 -6.81
CA VAL A 82 7.33 5.41 -6.05
C VAL A 82 7.59 5.36 -4.54
N ASP A 83 8.46 4.47 -4.09
CA ASP A 83 8.79 4.31 -2.67
C ASP A 83 9.39 5.58 -2.05
N SER A 84 10.29 6.26 -2.78
CA SER A 84 10.87 7.53 -2.35
C SER A 84 9.87 8.69 -2.39
N GLY A 85 8.91 8.67 -3.32
CA GLY A 85 8.07 9.82 -3.65
C GLY A 85 8.86 10.99 -4.24
N SER A 86 8.16 11.96 -4.81
CA SER A 86 8.76 13.22 -5.28
C SER A 86 7.73 14.35 -5.28
N LYS A 87 8.16 15.61 -5.37
CA LYS A 87 7.24 16.76 -5.43
C LYS A 87 6.20 16.64 -6.55
N ASN A 88 6.59 16.07 -7.68
CA ASN A 88 5.72 15.92 -8.84
C ASN A 88 4.88 14.63 -8.82
N LYS A 89 5.26 13.66 -7.97
CA LYS A 89 4.60 12.36 -7.80
C LYS A 89 4.64 11.99 -6.32
N PRO A 90 3.84 12.66 -5.48
CA PRO A 90 3.94 12.55 -4.04
C PRO A 90 3.34 11.23 -3.53
N CYS A 91 2.38 10.63 -4.24
CA CYS A 91 1.74 9.39 -3.82
C CYS A 91 2.74 8.22 -3.78
N ARG A 92 2.95 7.64 -2.59
CA ARG A 92 3.79 6.44 -2.42
C ARG A 92 2.97 5.17 -2.24
N ASN A 93 1.70 5.18 -2.65
CA ASN A 93 0.86 3.99 -2.61
C ASN A 93 1.45 2.89 -3.50
N LEU A 94 1.97 1.84 -2.89
CA LEU A 94 2.63 0.74 -3.58
C LEU A 94 2.26 -0.59 -2.92
N PRO A 95 2.27 -1.71 -3.66
CA PRO A 95 2.05 -3.02 -3.07
C PRO A 95 3.24 -3.38 -2.17
N LEU A 96 2.95 -3.87 -0.97
CA LEU A 96 3.93 -4.27 0.02
C LEU A 96 3.72 -5.71 0.42
N LYS A 97 4.83 -6.42 0.61
CA LYS A 97 4.85 -7.65 1.40
C LYS A 97 4.73 -7.27 2.88
N CYS A 98 3.70 -7.77 3.57
CA CYS A 98 3.61 -7.61 5.02
C CYS A 98 4.74 -8.38 5.72
N GLY A 99 5.58 -7.66 6.48
CA GLY A 99 6.69 -8.26 7.22
C GLY A 99 6.25 -9.11 8.42
N LEU A 100 5.01 -8.94 8.88
CA LEU A 100 4.42 -9.70 9.98
C LEU A 100 3.81 -11.03 9.48
N CYS A 101 3.11 -11.04 8.35
CA CYS A 101 2.62 -12.28 7.70
C CYS A 101 3.78 -13.16 7.20
N HIS A 102 4.85 -12.54 6.72
CA HIS A 102 5.93 -13.23 6.03
C HIS A 102 7.30 -12.78 6.56
N PRO A 103 7.61 -13.08 7.84
CA PRO A 103 8.83 -12.66 8.47
C PRO A 103 10.06 -13.21 7.73
N VAL A 104 11.06 -12.36 7.57
CA VAL A 104 12.38 -12.81 7.09
C VAL A 104 13.06 -13.48 8.28
N LEU A 105 13.03 -14.81 8.31
CA LEU A 105 13.72 -15.56 9.35
C LEU A 105 15.25 -15.39 9.18
N PRO A 106 16.00 -15.17 10.27
CA PRO A 106 17.46 -15.12 10.20
C PRO A 106 18.00 -16.48 9.68
N PRO A 107 19.15 -16.48 8.98
CA PRO A 107 19.79 -17.71 8.56
C PRO A 107 20.09 -18.58 9.79
N GLN A 108 19.71 -19.86 9.74
CA GLN A 108 20.02 -20.77 10.85
C GLN A 108 21.54 -20.94 11.01
N PRO A 109 22.07 -20.90 12.25
CA PRO A 109 23.48 -21.17 12.51
C PRO A 109 23.90 -22.51 11.88
N GLY A 110 24.94 -22.51 11.06
CA GLY A 110 25.48 -23.72 10.42
C GLY A 110 24.91 -24.06 9.04
N LYS A 111 23.92 -23.31 8.52
CA LYS A 111 23.47 -23.43 7.12
C LYS A 111 23.88 -22.19 6.32
N SER A 112 25.08 -22.23 5.74
CA SER A 112 25.46 -21.23 4.74
C SER A 112 24.55 -21.43 3.52
N THR A 113 23.79 -20.40 3.16
CA THR A 113 23.02 -20.31 1.90
C THR A 113 21.76 -21.18 1.77
N CYS A 114 20.81 -21.11 2.71
CA CYS A 114 19.40 -21.25 2.28
C CYS A 114 18.91 -19.88 1.79
N LYS A 115 19.13 -19.56 0.52
CA LYS A 115 18.37 -18.48 -0.14
C LYS A 115 16.90 -18.88 -0.01
N ALA A 116 16.15 -18.20 0.85
CA ALA A 116 14.72 -18.46 0.97
C ALA A 116 14.08 -18.37 -0.43
N PRO A 117 13.19 -19.30 -0.80
CA PRO A 117 12.56 -19.26 -2.12
C PRO A 117 11.84 -17.92 -2.28
N VAL A 118 12.10 -17.28 -3.42
CA VAL A 118 11.44 -16.02 -3.80
C VAL A 118 10.02 -16.38 -4.23
N LEU A 119 9.08 -16.30 -3.30
CA LEU A 119 7.67 -16.62 -3.53
C LEU A 119 6.86 -15.35 -3.78
N ALA A 120 5.99 -15.40 -4.79
CA ALA A 120 4.99 -14.38 -5.06
C ALA A 120 3.89 -14.46 -3.99
N VAL A 121 3.81 -13.45 -3.14
CA VAL A 121 2.82 -13.35 -2.05
C VAL A 121 1.75 -12.33 -2.39
N GLU A 122 0.58 -12.46 -1.78
CA GLU A 122 -0.42 -11.40 -1.82
C GLU A 122 0.13 -10.15 -1.15
N ALA A 123 0.00 -9.02 -1.83
CA ALA A 123 0.56 -7.75 -1.39
C ALA A 123 -0.54 -6.84 -0.86
N VAL A 124 -0.19 -6.05 0.14
CA VAL A 124 -1.07 -5.03 0.72
C VAL A 124 -0.64 -3.68 0.20
N TRP A 125 -1.56 -2.90 -0.37
CA TRP A 125 -1.26 -1.51 -0.73
C TRP A 125 -0.83 -0.72 0.51
N ARG A 126 0.19 0.13 0.39
CA ARG A 126 0.75 0.90 1.51
C ARG A 126 -0.32 1.57 2.37
N TYR A 127 -1.27 2.26 1.74
CA TYR A 127 -2.31 2.98 2.48
C TYR A 127 -3.32 2.05 3.17
N ASN A 128 -3.38 0.77 2.77
CA ASN A 128 -4.23 -0.24 3.38
C ASN A 128 -3.53 -1.00 4.52
N MET A 129 -2.23 -0.77 4.74
CA MET A 129 -1.43 -1.53 5.70
C MET A 129 -1.94 -1.40 7.14
N ALA A 130 -2.43 -0.22 7.53
CA ALA A 130 -3.02 -0.02 8.85
C ALA A 130 -4.26 -0.90 9.07
N ALA A 131 -5.19 -0.89 8.11
CA ALA A 131 -6.37 -1.74 8.14
C ALA A 131 -6.01 -3.24 8.14
N HIS A 132 -5.03 -3.64 7.32
CA HIS A 132 -4.53 -5.02 7.30
C HIS A 132 -3.99 -5.46 8.67
N ILE A 133 -3.21 -4.62 9.35
CA ILE A 133 -2.67 -4.93 10.68
C ILE A 133 -3.80 -5.05 11.71
N LEU A 134 -4.76 -4.14 11.71
CA LEU A 134 -5.88 -4.20 12.66
C LEU A 134 -6.69 -5.50 12.56
N ASP A 135 -6.78 -6.06 11.36
CA ASP A 135 -7.56 -7.25 11.03
C ASP A 135 -6.76 -8.56 11.22
N HIS A 136 -5.51 -8.61 10.74
CA HIS A 136 -4.70 -9.84 10.69
C HIS A 136 -3.63 -9.94 11.79
N HIS A 137 -3.31 -8.82 12.44
CA HIS A 137 -2.23 -8.69 13.42
C HIS A 137 -2.72 -7.90 14.64
N ASN A 138 -3.84 -8.37 15.20
CA ASN A 138 -4.59 -7.64 16.22
C ASN A 138 -3.85 -7.48 17.56
N GLU A 139 -2.76 -8.21 17.74
CA GLU A 139 -1.83 -8.12 18.86
C GLU A 139 -1.00 -6.82 18.86
N TYR A 140 -0.91 -6.12 17.71
CA TYR A 140 -0.16 -4.87 17.58
C TYR A 140 -1.03 -3.63 17.72
N ALA A 141 -0.47 -2.61 18.37
CA ALA A 141 -1.02 -1.26 18.40
C ALA A 141 -0.73 -0.55 17.07
N VAL A 142 -1.73 0.17 16.54
CA VAL A 142 -1.63 0.98 15.33
C VAL A 142 -1.85 2.45 15.72
N PRO A 143 -0.82 3.31 15.65
CA PRO A 143 -0.93 4.71 16.10
C PRO A 143 -2.10 5.45 15.44
N GLY A 144 -2.95 6.08 16.27
CA GLY A 144 -4.11 6.84 15.81
C GLY A 144 -5.35 6.01 15.49
N GLN A 145 -5.29 4.68 15.63
CA GLN A 145 -6.43 3.78 15.39
C GLN A 145 -6.66 2.80 16.54
N ARG A 146 -5.60 2.18 17.07
CA ARG A 146 -5.64 1.27 18.22
C ARG A 146 -4.39 1.45 19.07
N GLU A 147 -4.56 2.04 20.25
CA GLU A 147 -3.46 2.27 21.19
C GLU A 147 -3.14 1.05 22.07
N ALA A 148 -4.07 0.10 22.17
CA ALA A 148 -3.86 -1.14 22.92
C ALA A 148 -3.10 -2.18 22.08
N GLY A 149 -2.01 -2.73 22.62
CA GLY A 149 -1.25 -3.81 21.99
C GLY A 149 0.26 -3.63 22.11
N VAL A 150 1.01 -4.54 21.48
CA VAL A 150 2.47 -4.44 21.37
C VAL A 150 2.82 -3.36 20.33
N PRO A 151 3.84 -2.51 20.56
CA PRO A 151 4.28 -1.56 19.54
C PRO A 151 4.68 -2.25 18.23
N LEU A 152 4.29 -1.64 17.10
CA LEU A 152 4.70 -2.15 15.78
C LEU A 152 6.23 -2.15 15.63
N PRO A 153 6.81 -3.16 14.97
CA PRO A 153 8.22 -3.11 14.60
C PRO A 153 8.53 -1.85 13.80
N MET A 154 9.64 -1.20 14.11
CA MET A 154 10.05 0.06 13.46
C MET A 154 10.13 -0.04 11.93
N SER A 155 10.47 -1.22 11.40
CA SER A 155 10.48 -1.48 9.96
C SER A 155 9.09 -1.41 9.33
N VAL A 156 8.06 -1.91 10.00
CA VAL A 156 6.66 -1.86 9.56
C VAL A 156 6.13 -0.43 9.67
N TRP A 157 6.36 0.22 10.81
CA TRP A 157 5.92 1.59 11.06
C TRP A 157 6.46 2.60 10.05
N LYS A 158 7.77 2.54 9.76
CA LYS A 158 8.42 3.45 8.79
C LYS A 158 7.81 3.38 7.39
N VAL A 159 7.32 2.21 7.00
CA VAL A 159 6.72 2.00 5.68
C VAL A 159 5.28 2.52 5.63
N MET A 160 4.57 2.50 6.75
CA MET A 160 3.17 2.95 6.85
C MET A 160 3.03 4.46 6.99
N LYS A 161 3.98 5.10 7.68
CA LYS A 161 3.88 6.53 8.01
C LYS A 161 3.83 7.38 6.73
N LEU A 162 2.79 8.21 6.63
CA LEU A 162 2.67 9.22 5.57
C LEU A 162 3.73 10.30 5.75
N THR A 163 4.19 10.85 4.63
CA THR A 163 5.07 12.02 4.61
C THR A 163 4.25 13.30 4.56
N ASP A 164 4.82 14.40 5.07
CA ASP A 164 4.22 15.74 4.97
C ASP A 164 3.90 16.12 3.51
N LEU A 165 4.70 15.60 2.57
CA LEU A 165 4.50 15.76 1.13
C LEU A 165 3.23 15.05 0.63
N GLU A 166 3.00 13.80 1.05
CA GLU A 166 1.77 13.06 0.74
C GLU A 166 0.54 13.73 1.35
N GLN A 167 0.66 14.20 2.60
CA GLN A 167 -0.42 14.88 3.30
C GLN A 167 -0.80 16.18 2.59
N SER A 168 0.18 17.05 2.35
CA SER A 168 0.00 18.33 1.68
C SER A 168 -0.59 18.16 0.28
N ALA A 169 -0.06 17.22 -0.52
CA ALA A 169 -0.54 16.98 -1.88
C ALA A 169 -1.95 16.38 -1.94
N SER A 170 -2.35 15.64 -0.90
CA SER A 170 -3.69 15.09 -0.80
C SER A 170 -4.69 16.04 -0.15
N HIS A 171 -4.23 17.19 0.36
CA HIS A 171 -5.02 18.14 1.15
C HIS A 171 -5.63 17.51 2.41
N ILE A 172 -4.87 16.63 3.07
CA ILE A 172 -5.29 15.99 4.33
C ILE A 172 -4.49 16.58 5.51
N PRO A 173 -5.07 16.60 6.73
CA PRO A 173 -4.41 17.14 7.92
C PRO A 173 -3.18 16.33 8.36
#